data_AF-A0A8J3LTQ0-F1
#
_entry.id   AF-A0A8J3LTQ0-F1
#
_cell.length_a   1.000
_cell.length_b   1.000
_cell.length_c   1.000
_cell.angle_alpha   90.00
_cell.angle_beta   90.00
_cell.angle_gamma   90.00
#
_symmetry.space_group_name_H-M   'P 1'
#
loop_
_entity.id
_entity.type
_entity.pdbx_description
1 polymer ?
#
loop_
_entity_poly.entity_id
_entity_poly.type
_entity_poly.pdbx_seq_one_letter_code
_entity_poly.pdbx_strand_id
1 'polypeptide(L)'
;MLNHFASAGSEMDSAFRTHLRILGHLMPIAYYALYRIDMQSLSEWFEVALAATTVEDRDRATVELARSYCLAIDAEAPLDKFGPLLLKALEALAMTPRSRLTTDKGGATNDDQPSPLDELRARRRTRAHRAAAVDATAS
;
A
#
# COMPACT_ATOMS: atom_id res chain seq x y z
N MET A 1 -58.58 9.13 41.05
CA MET A 1 -57.26 9.55 41.59
C MET A 1 -56.16 9.09 40.64
N LEU A 2 -55.97 9.77 39.51
CA LEU A 2 -54.98 9.43 38.49
C LEU A 2 -54.42 10.75 37.92
N ASN A 3 -53.59 11.46 38.68
CA ASN A 3 -52.89 12.67 38.20
C ASN A 3 -51.67 13.00 39.08
N HIS A 4 -50.71 12.07 39.18
CA HIS A 4 -49.45 12.39 39.86
C HIS A 4 -48.17 11.73 39.30
N PHE A 5 -48.22 11.15 38.10
CA PHE A 5 -47.03 10.52 37.48
C PHE A 5 -46.59 11.13 36.15
N ALA A 6 -47.23 12.21 35.67
CA ALA A 6 -46.92 12.81 34.37
C ALA A 6 -45.87 13.95 34.41
N SER A 7 -45.48 14.45 35.59
CA SER A 7 -44.64 15.66 35.70
C SER A 7 -43.14 15.39 35.86
N ALA A 8 -42.71 14.15 36.16
CA ALA A 8 -41.29 13.84 36.38
C ALA A 8 -40.54 13.46 35.08
N GLY A 9 -41.26 13.14 34.01
CA GLY A 9 -40.68 12.69 32.73
C GLY A 9 -40.21 13.83 31.83
N SER A 10 -40.82 15.02 31.89
CA SER A 10 -40.53 16.11 30.95
C SER A 10 -39.30 16.95 31.32
N GLU A 11 -38.96 17.05 32.61
CA GLU A 11 -37.79 17.82 33.07
C GLU A 11 -36.48 17.03 32.92
N MET A 12 -36.51 15.72 33.16
CA MET A 12 -35.35 14.84 32.94
C MET A 12 -34.95 14.79 31.46
N ASP A 13 -35.92 14.87 30.55
CA ASP A 13 -35.69 14.78 29.11
C ASP A 13 -35.12 16.08 28.51
N SER A 14 -35.43 17.24 29.11
CA SER A 14 -34.89 18.54 28.71
C SER A 14 -33.42 18.73 29.13
N ALA A 15 -33.09 18.35 30.36
CA ALA A 15 -31.72 18.39 30.86
C ALA A 15 -30.80 17.43 30.09
N PHE A 16 -31.29 16.24 29.75
CA PHE A 16 -30.55 15.25 28.97
C PHE A 16 -30.36 15.68 27.51
N ARG A 17 -31.39 16.26 26.86
CA ARG A 17 -31.28 16.83 25.50
C ARG A 17 -30.34 18.02 25.43
N THR A 18 -30.26 18.83 26.49
CA THR A 18 -29.39 20.00 26.54
C THR A 18 -27.92 19.59 26.79
N HIS A 19 -27.67 18.59 27.63
CA HIS A 19 -26.33 18.00 27.77
C HIS A 19 -25.88 17.24 26.51
N LEU A 20 -26.77 16.55 25.79
CA LEU A 20 -26.46 15.92 24.51
C LEU A 20 -26.17 16.93 23.38
N ARG A 21 -26.71 18.15 23.46
CA ARG A 21 -26.40 19.22 22.47
C ARG A 21 -25.05 19.88 22.72
N ILE A 22 -24.61 19.94 23.98
CA ILE A 22 -23.32 20.54 24.37
C ILE A 22 -22.17 19.52 24.24
N LEU A 23 -22.44 18.22 24.44
CA LEU A 23 -21.47 17.14 24.23
C LEU A 23 -21.45 16.59 22.78
N GLY A 24 -22.42 16.95 21.94
CA GLY A 24 -22.56 16.47 20.56
C GLY A 24 -21.55 17.04 19.55
N HIS A 25 -20.67 17.97 19.95
CA HIS A 25 -19.69 18.59 19.05
C HIS A 25 -18.22 18.21 19.30
N LEU A 26 -17.94 17.47 20.38
CA LEU A 26 -16.58 17.01 20.70
C LEU A 26 -16.46 15.47 20.81
N MET A 27 -17.49 14.74 20.37
CA MET A 27 -17.55 13.28 20.36
C MET A 27 -17.87 12.64 18.98
N PRO A 28 -17.32 13.10 17.84
CA PRO A 28 -17.29 12.25 16.65
C PRO A 28 -15.88 11.98 16.08
N ILE A 29 -14.81 12.49 16.69
CA ILE A 29 -13.45 12.21 16.18
C ILE A 29 -12.78 11.08 16.96
N ALA A 30 -12.89 11.07 18.29
CA ALA A 30 -12.28 10.03 19.11
C ALA A 30 -13.05 8.69 19.08
N TYR A 31 -14.38 8.73 18.97
CA TYR A 31 -15.21 7.52 18.99
C TYR A 31 -15.07 6.69 17.71
N TYR A 32 -14.85 7.32 16.55
CA TYR A 32 -14.55 6.63 15.30
C TYR A 32 -13.10 6.14 15.20
N ALA A 33 -12.16 6.76 15.91
CA ALA A 33 -10.76 6.36 15.88
C ALA A 33 -10.46 5.10 16.71
N LEU A 34 -11.23 4.83 17.77
CA LEU A 34 -11.01 3.70 18.68
C LEU A 34 -11.84 2.45 18.35
N TYR A 35 -13.00 2.56 17.70
CA TYR A 35 -13.86 1.41 17.34
C TYR A 35 -13.58 0.84 15.93
N ARG A 36 -12.69 1.47 15.16
CA ARG A 36 -12.37 1.12 13.77
C ARG A 36 -11.18 0.17 13.61
N ILE A 37 -10.46 -0.13 14.70
CA ILE A 37 -9.16 -0.83 14.62
C ILE A 37 -9.33 -2.35 14.39
N ASP A 38 -10.47 -2.94 14.76
CA ASP A 38 -10.61 -4.41 14.83
C ASP A 38 -11.06 -5.10 13.53
N MET A 39 -11.30 -4.37 12.43
CA MET A 39 -11.90 -4.97 11.22
C MET A 39 -11.44 -4.36 9.89
N GLN A 40 -10.20 -3.88 9.79
CA GLN A 40 -9.70 -3.32 8.53
C GLN A 40 -8.86 -4.35 7.78
N SER A 41 -9.35 -4.75 6.60
CA SER A 41 -8.63 -5.63 5.68
C SER A 41 -7.41 -4.92 5.09
N LEU A 42 -6.42 -5.68 4.61
CA LEU A 42 -5.24 -5.14 3.94
C LEU A 42 -5.62 -4.34 2.70
N SER A 43 -6.65 -4.77 1.97
CA SER A 43 -7.23 -4.02 0.85
C SER A 43 -7.80 -2.67 1.24
N GLU A 44 -8.48 -2.55 2.40
CA GLU A 44 -9.00 -1.26 2.86
C GLU A 44 -7.85 -0.28 3.16
N TRP A 45 -6.83 -0.75 3.88
CA TRP A 45 -5.64 0.05 4.17
C TRP A 45 -4.87 0.45 2.91
N PHE A 46 -4.82 -0.45 1.93
CA PHE A 46 -4.21 -0.15 0.64
C PHE A 46 -4.92 1.01 -0.06
N GLU A 47 -6.26 1.05 -0.10
CA GLU A 47 -6.98 2.17 -0.72
C GLU A 47 -6.76 3.50 0.03
N VAL A 48 -6.68 3.46 1.37
CA VAL A 48 -6.35 4.65 2.17
C VAL A 48 -4.96 5.17 1.83
N ALA A 49 -3.98 4.28 1.72
CA ALA A 49 -2.61 4.64 1.35
C ALA A 49 -2.50 5.14 -0.11
N LEU A 50 -3.28 4.54 -1.02
CA LEU A 50 -3.33 4.91 -2.41
C LEU A 50 -3.91 6.31 -2.60
N ALA A 51 -4.98 6.66 -1.86
CA ALA A 51 -5.58 7.99 -1.88
C ALA A 51 -4.60 9.10 -1.44
N ALA A 52 -3.61 8.77 -0.61
CA ALA A 52 -2.55 9.68 -0.17
C ALA A 52 -1.31 9.68 -1.10
N THR A 53 -1.30 8.88 -2.15
CA THR A 53 -0.16 8.71 -3.06
C THR A 53 -0.48 9.30 -4.44
N THR A 54 0.47 10.05 -5.01
CA THR A 54 0.36 10.51 -6.40
C THR A 54 0.58 9.33 -7.34
N VAL A 55 -0.40 9.02 -8.17
CA VAL A 55 -0.38 7.91 -9.14
C VAL A 55 -0.49 8.49 -10.55
N GLU A 56 0.39 8.07 -11.46
CA GLU A 56 0.32 8.44 -12.87
C GLU A 56 -0.39 7.35 -13.69
N ASP A 57 -0.81 7.67 -14.92
CA ASP A 57 -1.49 6.71 -15.81
C ASP A 57 -0.66 5.44 -16.06
N ARG A 58 0.67 5.57 -16.10
CA ARG A 58 1.61 4.44 -16.26
C ARG A 58 1.57 3.44 -15.10
N ASP A 59 1.15 3.87 -13.91
CA ASP A 59 1.15 3.06 -12.70
C ASP A 59 -0.14 2.25 -12.53
N ARG A 60 -1.16 2.51 -13.36
CA ARG A 60 -2.49 1.90 -13.24
C ARG A 60 -2.44 0.37 -13.22
N ALA A 61 -1.64 -0.25 -14.07
CA ALA A 61 -1.50 -1.70 -14.10
C ALA A 61 -0.90 -2.24 -12.79
N THR A 62 0.08 -1.53 -12.22
CA THR A 62 0.71 -1.88 -10.95
C THR A 62 -0.26 -1.71 -9.78
N VAL A 63 -1.13 -0.68 -9.80
CA VAL A 63 -2.19 -0.48 -8.81
C VAL A 63 -3.19 -1.63 -8.82
N GLU A 64 -3.70 -2.03 -9.99
CA GLU A 64 -4.64 -3.15 -10.10
C GLU A 64 -4.02 -4.47 -9.61
N LEU A 65 -2.74 -4.68 -9.92
CA LEU A 65 -2.01 -5.86 -9.47
C LEU A 65 -1.81 -5.85 -7.94
N ALA A 66 -1.46 -4.70 -7.35
CA ALA A 66 -1.36 -4.55 -5.90
C ALA A 66 -2.71 -4.82 -5.20
N ARG A 67 -3.83 -4.27 -5.72
CA ARG A 67 -5.19 -4.58 -5.21
C ARG A 67 -5.47 -6.06 -5.21
N SER A 68 -5.17 -6.74 -6.33
CA SER A 68 -5.43 -8.17 -6.47
C SER A 68 -4.69 -8.99 -5.41
N TYR A 69 -3.47 -8.59 -5.05
CA TYR A 69 -2.69 -9.26 -4.01
C TYR A 69 -3.20 -8.96 -2.61
N CYS A 70 -3.61 -7.72 -2.33
CA CYS A 70 -4.25 -7.38 -1.05
C CYS A 70 -5.53 -8.22 -0.84
N LEU A 71 -6.39 -8.30 -1.85
CA LEU A 71 -7.61 -9.11 -1.80
C LEU A 71 -7.30 -10.61 -1.64
N ALA A 72 -6.25 -11.11 -2.29
CA ALA A 72 -5.83 -12.51 -2.12
C ALA A 72 -5.37 -12.77 -0.68
N ILE A 73 -4.56 -11.89 -0.11
CA ILE A 73 -4.07 -12.02 1.28
C ILE A 73 -5.22 -11.92 2.28
N ASP A 74 -6.16 -11.00 2.06
CA ASP A 74 -7.39 -10.90 2.86
C ASP A 74 -8.24 -12.17 2.78
N ALA A 75 -8.22 -12.87 1.64
CA ALA A 75 -8.86 -14.17 1.42
C ALA A 75 -7.98 -15.37 1.86
N GLU A 76 -7.02 -15.15 2.77
CA GLU A 76 -6.14 -16.18 3.35
C GLU A 76 -5.21 -16.89 2.35
N ALA A 77 -4.85 -16.21 1.24
CA ALA A 77 -3.85 -16.74 0.31
C ALA A 77 -2.45 -16.87 0.98
N PRO A 78 -1.59 -17.79 0.51
CA PRO A 78 -0.29 -18.05 1.10
C PRO A 78 0.62 -16.81 1.13
N LEU A 79 0.94 -16.33 2.33
CA LEU A 79 1.67 -15.09 2.55
C LEU A 79 3.12 -15.14 2.06
N ASP A 80 3.75 -16.31 2.11
CA ASP A 80 5.10 -16.56 1.58
C ASP A 80 5.18 -16.35 0.06
N LYS A 81 4.07 -16.56 -0.66
CA LYS A 81 3.97 -16.31 -2.10
C LYS A 81 3.54 -14.87 -2.41
N PHE A 82 2.48 -14.39 -1.78
CA PHE A 82 1.87 -13.11 -2.15
C PHE A 82 2.50 -11.90 -1.45
N GLY A 83 3.05 -12.08 -0.24
CA GLY A 83 3.74 -11.01 0.49
C GLY A 83 4.89 -10.39 -0.30
N PRO A 84 5.84 -11.19 -0.84
CA PRO A 84 6.93 -10.65 -1.66
C PRO A 84 6.46 -10.00 -2.98
N LEU A 85 5.37 -10.48 -3.57
CA LEU A 85 4.81 -9.90 -4.80
C LEU A 85 4.13 -8.56 -4.52
N LEU A 86 3.38 -8.47 -3.42
CA LEU A 86 2.80 -7.22 -2.95
C LEU A 86 3.88 -6.20 -2.60
N LEU A 87 4.93 -6.60 -1.88
CA LEU A 87 6.04 -5.71 -1.55
C LEU A 87 6.67 -5.10 -2.81
N LYS A 88 6.93 -5.91 -3.85
CA LYS A 88 7.46 -5.42 -5.13
C LYS A 88 6.53 -4.41 -5.81
N ALA A 89 5.22 -4.65 -5.78
CA ALA A 89 4.25 -3.72 -6.34
C ALA A 89 4.23 -2.39 -5.56
N LEU A 90 4.28 -2.45 -4.22
CA LEU A 90 4.35 -1.27 -3.36
C LEU A 90 5.66 -0.49 -3.54
N GLU A 91 6.79 -1.17 -3.74
CA GLU A 91 8.06 -0.52 -4.07
C GLU A 91 8.00 0.22 -5.41
N ALA A 92 7.39 -0.40 -6.43
CA ALA A 92 7.21 0.22 -7.75
C ALA A 92 6.30 1.45 -7.70
N LEU A 93 5.27 1.44 -6.83
CA LEU A 93 4.39 2.58 -6.57
C LEU A 93 5.01 3.64 -5.64
N ALA A 94 6.27 3.48 -5.25
CA ALA A 94 6.94 4.31 -4.24
C ALA A 94 6.17 4.40 -2.90
N MET A 95 5.41 3.37 -2.52
CA MET A 95 4.57 3.34 -1.32
C MET A 95 5.30 2.84 -0.07
N THR A 96 6.57 2.44 -0.17
CA THR A 96 7.42 2.06 0.98
C THR A 96 8.37 3.21 1.39
N PRO A 97 8.78 3.33 2.67
CA PRO A 97 9.76 4.33 3.08
C PRO A 97 11.06 4.25 2.28
N ARG A 98 11.52 3.02 2.01
CA ARG A 98 12.74 2.75 1.24
C ARG A 98 12.62 3.25 -0.20
N SER A 99 11.50 2.97 -0.88
CA SER A 99 11.30 3.39 -2.27
C SER A 99 11.14 4.90 -2.41
N ARG A 100 10.55 5.60 -1.42
CA ARG A 100 10.46 7.08 -1.44
C ARG A 100 11.83 7.74 -1.39
N LEU A 101 12.74 7.21 -0.56
CA LEU A 101 14.12 7.68 -0.45
C LEU A 101 14.94 7.51 -1.73
N THR A 102 14.56 6.57 -2.60
CA THR A 102 15.21 6.37 -3.91
C THR A 102 14.63 7.29 -4.99
N THR A 103 13.36 7.69 -4.88
CA THR A 103 12.73 8.63 -5.83
C THR A 103 13.24 10.06 -5.64
N ASP A 104 13.49 10.48 -4.39
CA ASP A 104 14.06 11.81 -4.10
C ASP A 104 15.52 11.95 -4.53
N LYS A 105 16.25 10.83 -4.65
CA LYS A 105 17.59 10.76 -5.22
C LYS A 105 17.51 10.49 -6.71
N GLY A 106 17.01 11.47 -7.47
CA GLY A 106 16.85 11.49 -8.93
C GLY A 106 17.53 10.35 -9.68
N GLY A 107 16.75 9.32 -10.01
CA GLY A 107 17.16 8.23 -10.88
C GLY A 107 17.16 8.66 -12.34
N ALA A 108 18.14 9.47 -12.74
CA ALA A 108 18.55 9.46 -14.13
C ALA A 108 19.17 8.09 -14.39
N THR A 109 18.48 7.24 -15.15
CA THR A 109 19.15 6.13 -15.83
C THR A 109 20.11 6.80 -16.80
N ASN A 110 21.39 6.89 -16.42
CA ASN A 110 22.45 7.13 -17.37
C ASN A 110 22.49 5.91 -18.28
N ASP A 111 21.73 5.95 -19.37
CA ASP A 111 21.75 4.95 -20.45
C ASP A 111 23.15 4.80 -21.08
N ASP A 112 24.09 5.69 -20.74
CA ASP A 112 25.48 5.68 -21.14
C ASP A 112 26.43 4.88 -20.21
N GLN A 113 25.96 4.31 -19.10
CA GLN A 113 26.81 3.46 -18.25
C GLN A 113 26.45 1.98 -18.42
N PRO A 114 27.35 1.15 -18.97
CA PRO A 114 27.08 -0.26 -19.19
C PRO A 114 26.72 -0.94 -17.86
N SER A 115 25.56 -1.60 -17.84
CA SER A 115 25.12 -2.29 -16.63
C SER A 115 26.09 -3.43 -16.29
N PRO A 116 26.23 -3.81 -15.01
CA PRO A 116 27.02 -4.98 -14.62
C PRO A 116 26.64 -6.27 -15.38
N LEU A 117 25.40 -6.36 -15.88
CA LEU A 117 24.93 -7.46 -16.73
C LEU A 117 25.47 -7.37 -18.17
N ASP A 118 25.65 -6.17 -18.72
CA ASP A 118 26.22 -5.98 -20.04
C ASP A 118 27.71 -6.31 -20.06
N GLU A 119 28.44 -5.99 -19.00
CA GLU A 119 29.81 -6.48 -18.82
C GLU A 119 29.86 -8.01 -18.77
N LEU A 120 28.95 -8.65 -18.03
CA LEU A 120 28.88 -10.12 -17.96
C LEU A 120 28.55 -10.73 -19.32
N ARG A 121 27.62 -10.14 -20.09
CA ARG A 121 27.29 -10.58 -21.46
C ARG A 121 28.49 -10.41 -22.40
N ALA A 122 29.20 -9.29 -22.34
CA ALA A 122 30.40 -9.05 -23.13
C ALA A 122 31.49 -10.08 -22.82
N ARG A 123 31.76 -10.33 -21.53
CA ARG A 123 32.73 -11.36 -21.10
C ARG A 123 32.36 -12.76 -21.58
N ARG A 124 31.08 -13.11 -21.59
CA ARG A 124 30.58 -14.40 -22.11
C ARG A 124 30.77 -14.50 -23.63
N ARG A 125 30.47 -13.44 -24.38
CA ARG A 125 30.68 -13.38 -25.84
C ARG A 125 32.17 -13.54 -26.20
N THR A 126 33.07 -12.88 -25.49
CA THR A 126 34.52 -12.99 -25.71
C THR A 126 35.04 -14.40 -25.44
N ARG A 127 34.52 -15.08 -24.40
CA ARG A 127 34.88 -16.47 -24.10
C ARG A 127 34.37 -17.43 -25.19
N ALA A 128 33.13 -17.25 -25.65
CA ALA A 128 32.55 -18.07 -26.71
C ALA A 128 33.32 -17.91 -28.03
N HIS A 129 33.68 -16.69 -28.40
CA HIS A 129 34.48 -16.43 -29.61
C HIS A 129 35.87 -17.08 -29.54
N ARG A 130 36.54 -17.00 -28.38
CA ARG A 130 37.84 -17.67 -28.19
C ARG A 130 37.73 -19.18 -28.28
N ALA A 131 36.69 -19.78 -27.69
CA ALA A 131 36.46 -21.21 -27.76
C ALA A 131 36.24 -21.67 -29.21
N ALA A 132 35.43 -20.95 -29.98
CA ALA A 132 35.19 -21.26 -31.40
C ALA A 132 36.46 -21.15 -32.27
N ALA A 133 37.33 -20.16 -31.99
CA ALA A 133 38.60 -20.00 -32.70
C ALA A 133 39.59 -21.15 -32.41
N VAL A 134 39.66 -21.62 -31.16
CA VAL A 134 40.52 -22.76 -30.78
C VAL A 134 40.05 -24.04 -31.49
N ASP A 135 38.75 -24.28 -31.55
CA ASP A 135 38.18 -25.46 -32.22
C ASP A 135 38.44 -25.44 -33.74
N ALA A 136 38.32 -24.26 -34.37
CA ALA A 136 38.60 -24.08 -35.79
C ALA A 136 40.08 -24.21 -36.18
N THR A 137 41.01 -24.09 -35.21
CA THR A 137 42.45 -24.26 -35.44
C THR A 137 42.91 -25.71 -35.15
N ALA A 138 42.04 -26.52 -34.54
CA ALA A 138 42.32 -27.91 -34.15
C ALA A 138 41.79 -28.96 -35.16
N SER A 139 41.14 -28.54 -36.25
CA SER A 139 40.80 -29.35 -37.44
C SER A 139 41.74 -29.05 -38.60
#